data_AF-A0A349R0B8-F1
#
_entry.id   AF-A0A349R0B8-F1
#
_cell.length_a   1.000
_cell.length_b   1.000
_cell.length_c   1.000
_cell.angle_alpha   90.00
_cell.angle_beta   90.00
_cell.angle_gamma   90.00
#
_symmetry.space_group_name_H-M   'P 1'
#
loop_
_entity.id
_entity.type
_entity.pdbx_description
1 polymer ?
#
loop_
_entity_poly.entity_id
_entity_poly.type
_entity_poly.pdbx_seq_one_letter_code
_entity_poly.pdbx_strand_id
1 'polypeptide(L)'
;MRDRPDVEKMNKAAQFLLGKQDFECFSKSHTQVFTNICDIRRAEWVWHTEQHLVFHITADRFLRNMVRAIVGTSLEIGIKGKPVSFMQEVIQSKNRGKAGVSVPAHGLYLTEVAYPYI
;
A
#
# COMPACT_ATOMS: atom_id res chain seq x y z
N MET A 1 -11.35 14.02 -9.51
CA MET A 1 -11.20 13.84 -8.05
C MET A 1 -11.86 15.05 -7.40
N ARG A 2 -12.90 14.90 -6.57
CA ARG A 2 -13.59 16.06 -5.96
C ARG A 2 -12.77 16.69 -4.83
N ASP A 3 -11.90 15.92 -4.18
CA ASP A 3 -11.02 16.38 -3.10
C ASP A 3 -9.55 16.08 -3.46
N ARG A 4 -8.67 17.06 -3.23
CA ARG A 4 -7.22 16.91 -3.42
C ARG A 4 -6.64 16.15 -2.21
N PRO A 5 -6.01 14.97 -2.39
CA PRO A 5 -5.49 14.19 -1.28
C PRO A 5 -4.32 14.88 -0.57
N ASP A 6 -4.26 14.73 0.76
CA ASP A 6 -3.13 15.15 1.59
C ASP A 6 -1.96 14.15 1.44
N VAL A 7 -1.11 14.40 0.44
CA VAL A 7 0.00 13.53 0.09
C VAL A 7 1.08 13.48 1.18
N GLU A 8 1.25 14.56 1.95
CA GLU A 8 2.22 14.57 3.05
C GLU A 8 1.81 13.57 4.14
N LYS A 9 0.54 13.55 4.54
CA LYS A 9 0.01 12.52 5.46
C LYS A 9 0.11 11.12 4.88
N MET A 10 -0.21 10.96 3.60
CA MET A 10 -0.12 9.66 2.93
C MET A 10 1.31 9.12 2.91
N ASN A 11 2.31 9.98 2.67
CA ASN A 11 3.72 9.59 2.69
C ASN A 11 4.24 9.31 4.10
N LYS A 12 3.81 10.09 5.12
CA LYS A 12 4.09 9.77 6.52
C LYS A 12 3.54 8.40 6.90
N ALA A 13 2.33 8.07 6.44
CA ALA A 13 1.70 6.78 6.69
C ALA A 13 2.41 5.64 5.92
N ALA A 14 2.86 5.91 4.69
CA ALA A 14 3.59 4.95 3.88
C ALA A 14 4.92 4.51 4.51
N GLN A 15 5.55 5.34 5.37
CA GLN A 15 6.75 4.94 6.10
C GLN A 15 6.53 3.71 7.00
N PHE A 16 5.31 3.53 7.52
CA PHE A 16 4.98 2.34 8.32
C PHE A 16 4.96 1.05 7.51
N LEU A 17 4.96 1.13 6.18
CA LEU A 17 5.04 -0.04 5.31
C LEU A 17 6.48 -0.55 5.15
N LEU A 18 7.49 0.29 5.39
CA LEU A 18 8.87 -0.07 5.07
C LEU A 18 9.41 -1.19 5.98
N GLY A 19 10.32 -1.98 5.42
CA GLY A 19 10.98 -3.10 6.09
C GLY A 19 10.16 -4.38 6.11
N LYS A 20 10.65 -5.34 6.91
CA LYS A 20 10.14 -6.71 6.97
C LYS A 20 9.02 -6.85 7.99
N GLN A 21 7.79 -7.09 7.52
CA GLN A 21 6.61 -7.12 8.37
C GLN A 21 5.58 -8.15 7.88
N ASP A 22 4.61 -8.47 8.73
CA ASP A 22 3.47 -9.32 8.41
C ASP A 22 2.33 -8.48 7.81
N PHE A 23 2.04 -8.69 6.53
CA PHE A 23 1.04 -7.93 5.78
C PHE A 23 -0.28 -8.70 5.56
N GLU A 24 -0.61 -9.64 6.44
CA GLU A 24 -1.85 -10.41 6.40
C GLU A 24 -3.09 -9.53 6.20
N CYS A 25 -3.15 -8.35 6.84
CA CYS A 25 -4.25 -7.40 6.71
C CYS A 25 -4.47 -6.87 5.29
N PHE A 26 -3.49 -6.98 4.38
CA PHE A 26 -3.61 -6.58 2.99
C PHE A 26 -3.80 -7.77 2.03
N SER A 27 -3.76 -9.00 2.53
CA SER A 27 -4.01 -10.20 1.74
C SER A 27 -5.50 -10.47 1.59
N LYS A 28 -5.91 -11.03 0.45
CA LYS A 28 -7.22 -11.67 0.33
C LYS A 28 -7.20 -13.05 1.01
N SER A 29 -8.31 -13.44 1.63
CA SER A 29 -8.52 -14.79 2.17
C SER A 29 -8.37 -15.86 1.08
N HIS A 30 -8.03 -17.10 1.48
CA HIS A 30 -7.80 -18.25 0.59
C HIS A 30 -6.62 -18.07 -0.40
N THR A 31 -5.47 -17.65 0.11
CA THR A 31 -4.23 -17.61 -0.65
C THR A 31 -3.38 -18.86 -0.34
N GLN A 32 -2.70 -19.41 -1.34
CA GLN A 32 -1.81 -20.58 -1.20
C GLN A 32 -0.41 -20.18 -0.68
N VAL A 33 -0.32 -19.13 0.15
CA VAL A 33 0.97 -18.63 0.64
C VAL A 33 1.22 -19.15 2.06
N PHE A 34 2.40 -19.72 2.28
CA PHE A 34 2.81 -20.24 3.58
C PHE A 34 3.11 -19.13 4.61
N THR A 35 3.47 -17.93 4.13
CA THR A 35 3.76 -16.75 4.97
C THR A 35 3.21 -15.47 4.33
N ASN A 36 2.81 -14.54 5.18
CA ASN A 36 2.37 -13.18 4.82
C ASN A 36 3.46 -12.12 5.04
N ILE A 37 4.70 -12.57 5.27
CA ILE A 37 5.84 -11.70 5.53
C ILE A 37 6.39 -11.19 4.20
N CYS A 38 6.54 -9.88 4.06
CA CYS A 38 7.18 -9.22 2.92
C CYS A 38 8.16 -8.16 3.43
N ASP A 39 9.15 -7.82 2.61
CA ASP A 39 10.13 -6.76 2.84
C ASP A 39 9.91 -5.63 1.82
N ILE A 40 9.23 -4.56 2.24
CA ILE A 40 8.98 -3.40 1.40
C ILE A 40 10.16 -2.43 1.51
N ARG A 41 10.78 -2.13 0.36
CA ARG A 41 11.98 -1.29 0.25
C ARG A 41 11.69 0.13 -0.19
N ARG A 42 10.55 0.34 -0.85
CA ARG A 42 10.07 1.65 -1.30
C ARG A 42 8.57 1.71 -1.16
N ALA A 43 8.05 2.82 -0.64
CA ALA A 43 6.63 3.11 -0.55
C ALA A 43 6.43 4.63 -0.51
N GLU A 44 6.04 5.24 -1.61
CA GLU A 44 5.88 6.69 -1.70
C GLU A 44 4.87 7.12 -2.76
N TRP A 45 4.22 8.25 -2.50
CA TRP A 45 3.31 8.96 -3.38
C TRP A 45 4.01 10.17 -3.99
N VAL A 46 3.96 10.28 -5.32
CA VAL A 46 4.62 11.34 -6.09
C VAL A 46 3.64 11.95 -7.08
N TRP A 47 3.56 13.28 -7.09
CA TRP A 47 2.84 14.01 -8.13
C TRP A 47 3.70 14.06 -9.40
N HIS A 48 3.21 13.46 -10.49
CA HIS A 48 3.82 13.59 -11.81
C HIS A 48 3.31 14.84 -12.55
N THR A 49 2.06 15.22 -12.28
CA THR A 49 1.44 16.47 -12.71
C THR A 49 0.51 16.95 -11.60
N GLU A 50 -0.12 18.12 -11.74
CA GLU A 50 -1.09 18.61 -10.74
C GLU A 50 -2.31 17.69 -10.54
N GLN A 51 -2.60 16.83 -11.51
CA GLN A 51 -3.77 15.94 -11.50
C GLN A 51 -3.40 14.45 -11.51
N HIS A 52 -2.12 14.12 -11.59
CA HIS A 52 -1.64 12.75 -11.68
C HIS A 52 -0.75 12.41 -10.49
N LEU A 53 -1.31 11.64 -9.57
CA LEU A 53 -0.65 11.15 -8.37
C LEU A 53 -0.36 9.66 -8.53
N VAL A 54 0.90 9.26 -8.37
CA VAL A 54 1.35 7.88 -8.55
C VAL A 54 1.92 7.36 -7.24
N PHE A 55 1.55 6.12 -6.87
CA PHE A 55 2.15 5.40 -5.75
C PHE A 55 3.21 4.43 -6.27
N HIS A 56 4.45 4.62 -5.85
CA HIS A 56 5.55 3.71 -6.12
C HIS A 56 5.76 2.78 -4.93
N ILE A 57 5.79 1.47 -5.20
CA ILE A 57 6.08 0.45 -4.19
C ILE A 57 7.02 -0.61 -4.75
N THR A 58 8.03 -0.98 -3.96
CA THR A 58 9.01 -2.01 -4.29
C THR A 58 9.16 -2.94 -3.10
N ALA A 59 9.13 -4.25 -3.34
CA ALA A 59 9.27 -5.27 -2.31
C ALA A 59 9.95 -6.52 -2.87
N ASP A 60 10.38 -7.42 -1.99
CA ASP A 60 10.84 -8.77 -2.35
C ASP A 60 9.72 -9.63 -2.97
N ARG A 61 8.48 -9.45 -2.51
CA ARG A 61 7.27 -10.08 -3.02
C ARG A 61 6.03 -9.28 -2.63
N PHE A 62 4.91 -9.57 -3.31
CA PHE A 62 3.60 -9.00 -2.97
C PHE A 62 2.56 -10.11 -2.73
N LEU A 63 1.66 -9.91 -1.76
CA LEU A 63 0.52 -10.80 -1.55
C LEU A 63 -0.60 -10.49 -2.54
N ARG A 64 -1.51 -11.45 -2.75
CA ARG A 64 -2.66 -11.25 -3.63
C ARG A 64 -3.47 -10.07 -3.12
N ASN A 65 -3.69 -9.08 -4.00
CA ASN A 65 -4.47 -7.87 -3.74
C ASN A 65 -3.82 -6.86 -2.75
N MET A 66 -2.58 -7.11 -2.32
CA MET A 66 -1.86 -6.29 -1.33
C MET A 66 -1.76 -4.82 -1.73
N VAL A 67 -1.16 -4.54 -2.89
CA VAL A 67 -0.91 -3.16 -3.34
C VAL A 67 -2.22 -2.36 -3.45
N ARG A 68 -3.29 -2.98 -3.95
CA ARG A 68 -4.60 -2.34 -4.09
C ARG A 68 -5.25 -2.03 -2.72
N ALA A 69 -5.03 -2.88 -1.72
CA ALA A 69 -5.51 -2.64 -0.36
C ALA A 69 -4.68 -1.57 0.37
N ILE A 70 -3.36 -1.55 0.16
CA ILE A 70 -2.46 -0.50 0.66
C ILE A 70 -2.90 0.87 0.12
N VAL A 71 -3.07 0.97 -1.20
CA VAL A 71 -3.52 2.22 -1.85
C VAL A 71 -4.88 2.65 -1.28
N GLY A 72 -5.84 1.73 -1.18
CA GLY A 72 -7.14 2.01 -0.57
C GLY A 72 -7.05 2.55 0.86
N THR A 73 -6.19 1.96 1.68
CA THR A 73 -5.94 2.40 3.07
C THR A 73 -5.27 3.77 3.12
N SER A 74 -4.34 4.04 2.21
CA SER A 74 -3.69 5.34 2.09
C SER A 74 -4.70 6.45 1.70
N LEU A 75 -5.66 6.14 0.83
CA LEU A 75 -6.74 7.07 0.47
C LEU A 75 -7.70 7.38 1.64
N GLU A 76 -7.94 6.42 2.55
CA GLU A 76 -8.70 6.70 3.79
C GLU A 76 -8.01 7.76 4.66
N ILE A 77 -6.66 7.78 4.65
CA ILE A 77 -5.84 8.75 5.38
C ILE A 77 -5.82 10.10 4.67
N GLY A 78 -5.53 10.09 3.36
CA GLY A 78 -5.34 11.33 2.59
C GLY A 78 -6.62 12.07 2.19
N ILE A 79 -7.76 11.36 2.12
CA ILE A 79 -9.04 11.93 1.66
C ILE A 79 -10.10 11.89 2.76
N LYS A 80 -10.23 10.76 3.47
CA LYS A 80 -11.32 10.55 4.45
C LYS A 80 -10.96 10.96 5.88
N GLY A 81 -9.79 11.57 6.07
CA GLY A 81 -9.37 12.16 7.34
C GLY A 81 -8.96 11.16 8.42
N LYS A 82 -8.65 9.89 8.08
CA LYS A 82 -8.04 8.97 9.05
C LYS A 82 -6.66 9.50 9.50
N PRO A 83 -6.25 9.24 10.76
CA PRO A 83 -4.94 9.63 11.24
C PRO A 83 -3.83 8.85 10.53
N VAL A 84 -2.62 9.41 10.51
CA VAL A 84 -1.42 8.76 9.92
C VAL A 84 -1.14 7.40 10.58
N SER A 85 -1.39 7.27 11.89
CA SER A 85 -1.24 6.02 12.67
C SER A 85 -2.12 4.89 12.16
N PHE A 86 -3.19 5.20 11.44
CA PHE A 86 -4.14 4.21 10.94
C PHE A 86 -3.48 3.13 10.08
N MET A 87 -2.45 3.49 9.30
CA MET A 87 -1.70 2.49 8.51
C MET A 87 -1.03 1.45 9.43
N GLN A 88 -0.36 1.90 10.49
CA GLN A 88 0.28 1.02 11.46
C GLN A 88 -0.75 0.18 12.23
N GLU A 89 -1.87 0.78 12.63
CA GLU A 89 -2.97 0.07 13.31
C GLU A 89 -3.54 -1.06 12.44
N VAL A 90 -3.69 -0.81 11.13
CA VAL A 90 -4.15 -1.81 10.17
C VAL A 90 -3.14 -2.96 10.05
N ILE A 91 -1.84 -2.65 9.91
CA ILE A 91 -0.76 -3.66 9.85
C ILE A 91 -0.77 -4.52 11.12
N GLN A 92 -0.74 -3.88 12.30
CA GLN A 92 -0.71 -4.57 13.59
C GLN A 92 -1.97 -5.41 13.84
N SER A 93 -3.11 -5.01 13.29
CA SER A 93 -4.35 -5.77 13.48
C SER A 93 -4.37 -7.12 12.79
N LYS A 94 -3.54 -7.32 11.75
CA LYS A 94 -3.56 -8.48 10.84
C LYS A 94 -4.93 -8.81 10.25
N ASN A 95 -5.89 -7.89 10.33
CA ASN A 95 -7.27 -8.13 9.99
C ASN A 95 -7.63 -7.37 8.72
N ARG A 96 -7.95 -8.12 7.65
CA ARG A 96 -8.34 -7.54 6.37
C ARG A 96 -9.55 -6.61 6.47
N GLY A 97 -10.48 -6.84 7.39
CA GLY A 97 -11.65 -5.99 7.60
C GLY A 97 -11.33 -4.58 8.09
N LYS A 98 -10.13 -4.35 8.67
CA LYS A 98 -9.69 -3.02 9.10
C LYS A 98 -9.01 -2.23 7.98
N ALA A 99 -8.45 -2.90 6.98
CA ALA A 99 -7.82 -2.25 5.85
C ALA A 99 -8.85 -1.60 4.92
N GLY A 100 -8.43 -0.54 4.23
CA GLY A 100 -9.27 0.18 3.26
C GLY A 100 -9.82 -0.72 2.15
N VAL A 101 -10.87 -0.23 1.50
CA VAL A 101 -11.45 -0.90 0.33
C VAL A 101 -10.41 -0.94 -0.78
N SER A 102 -10.23 -2.10 -1.40
CA SER A 102 -9.26 -2.23 -2.49
C SER A 102 -9.70 -1.43 -3.69
N VAL A 103 -8.81 -0.57 -4.18
CA VAL A 103 -9.06 0.25 -5.37
C VAL A 103 -9.24 -0.60 -6.62
N PRO A 104 -9.85 -0.08 -7.70
CA PRO A 104 -9.92 -0.76 -9.00
C PRO A 104 -8.55 -1.20 -9.52
N ALA A 105 -8.53 -2.26 -10.34
CA ALA A 105 -7.27 -2.84 -10.83
C ALA A 105 -6.61 -2.06 -11.98
N HIS A 106 -7.38 -1.25 -12.71
CA HIS A 106 -6.91 -0.57 -13.93
C HIS A 106 -5.82 0.49 -13.69
N GLY A 107 -5.58 0.90 -12.44
CA GLY A 107 -4.50 1.83 -12.09
C GLY A 107 -3.22 1.15 -11.60
N LEU A 108 -3.16 -0.19 -11.59
CA LEU A 108 -2.00 -0.95 -11.11
C LEU A 108 -1.17 -1.45 -12.29
N TYR A 109 0.13 -1.15 -12.26
CA TYR A 109 1.09 -1.55 -13.29
C TYR A 109 2.34 -2.14 -12.63
N LEU A 110 2.89 -3.20 -13.22
CA LEU A 110 4.23 -3.71 -12.89
C LEU A 110 5.24 -2.96 -13.76
N THR A 111 6.18 -2.25 -13.13
CA THR A 111 7.12 -1.38 -13.86
C THR A 111 8.51 -1.97 -14.00
N GLU A 112 8.96 -2.78 -13.04
CA GLU A 112 10.33 -3.30 -13.01
C GLU A 112 10.38 -4.62 -12.23
N VAL A 113 11.29 -5.51 -12.64
CA VAL A 113 11.68 -6.70 -11.89
C VAL A 113 13.21 -6.78 -11.90
N ALA A 114 13.83 -6.75 -10.72
CA ALA A 114 15.28 -6.82 -10.59
C ALA A 114 15.74 -8.29 -10.50
N TYR A 115 16.74 -8.64 -11.30
CA TYR A 115 17.41 -9.94 -11.26
C TYR A 115 18.87 -9.73 -10.88
N PRO A 116 19.43 -10.47 -9.90
CA PRO A 116 20.78 -10.21 -9.39
C PRO A 116 21.92 -10.57 -10.35
N TYR A 117 21.60 -11.17 -11.49
CA TYR A 117 22.55 -11.69 -12.47
C TYR A 117 22.43 -11.01 -13.86
N ILE A 118 21.61 -9.98 -13.97
CA ILE A 118 21.54 -9.06 -15.11
C ILE A 118 22.09 -7.72 -14.63
#